data_AF-A0A8C6I4I1-F1
#
_entry.id   AF-A0A8C6I4I1-F1
#
_cell.length_a   1.000
_cell.length_b   1.000
_cell.length_c   1.000
_cell.angle_alpha   90.00
_cell.angle_beta   90.00
_cell.angle_gamma   90.00
#
_symmetry.space_group_name_H-M   'P 1'
#
loop_
_entity.id
_entity.type
_entity.pdbx_description
1 polymer ?
#
loop_
_entity_poly.entity_id
_entity_poly.type
_entity_poly.pdbx_seq_one_letter_code
_entity_poly.pdbx_strand_id
1 'polypeptide(L)'
;LQEKHGDVFTVHLGPRPVVVLCGTQTIREALVDHAEAFSGQGTIAAAQLVTQDYGIFFSSGEHWKTLRRFSLATMKEFGMGKWSVEERIKEEAQSPLDPTFLFQCITANIIWSIVFGERFAYTDDQFLHLLNLMCQIYSLLSSFSCQMFELFSGFLKYFPGVHRQIAKKQQEIIDFIAHHVEKHRATLEPSEKSNHNMEFHHQNLIMSVLDLFFAGTETTSTTLRSGFLLMLKYPHVAGVPHVDSWGIL
;
A
#
# COMPACT_ATOMS: atom_id res chain seq x y z
N LEU A 1 22.39 -1.64 -18.19
CA LEU A 1 23.08 -2.59 -17.27
C LEU A 1 22.83 -4.03 -17.71
N GLN A 2 21.58 -4.45 -17.88
CA GLN A 2 21.22 -5.78 -18.39
C GLN A 2 21.96 -6.14 -19.69
N GLU A 3 21.93 -5.27 -20.71
CA GLU A 3 22.62 -5.52 -21.99
C GLU A 3 24.11 -5.85 -21.86
N LYS A 4 24.77 -5.33 -20.82
CA LYS A 4 26.20 -5.51 -20.58
C LYS A 4 26.52 -6.66 -19.64
N HIS A 5 25.65 -6.94 -18.67
CA HIS A 5 25.93 -7.87 -17.57
C HIS A 5 25.02 -9.11 -17.56
N GLY A 6 24.09 -9.22 -18.51
CA GLY A 6 23.11 -10.29 -18.59
C GLY A 6 21.92 -10.09 -17.64
N ASP A 7 21.17 -11.16 -17.45
CA ASP A 7 19.89 -11.15 -16.72
C ASP A 7 20.03 -11.21 -15.20
N VAL A 8 21.22 -11.49 -14.68
CA VAL A 8 21.55 -11.48 -13.25
C VAL A 8 22.82 -10.69 -13.03
N PHE A 9 22.73 -9.58 -12.29
CA PHE A 9 23.91 -8.75 -11.98
C PHE A 9 23.78 -8.08 -10.62
N THR A 10 24.90 -7.66 -10.04
CA THR A 10 24.93 -6.96 -8.75
C THR A 10 25.21 -5.47 -8.95
N VAL A 11 24.42 -4.63 -8.29
CA VAL A 11 24.62 -3.18 -8.18
C VAL A 11 24.87 -2.83 -6.73
N HIS A 12 25.82 -1.93 -6.46
CA HIS A 12 26.06 -1.43 -5.11
C HIS A 12 25.25 -0.15 -4.89
N LEU A 13 24.21 -0.24 -4.08
CA LEU A 13 23.40 0.88 -3.64
C LEU A 13 24.00 1.44 -2.35
N GLY A 14 24.92 2.40 -2.49
CA GLY A 14 25.74 2.88 -1.38
C GLY A 14 26.62 1.73 -0.85
N PRO A 15 26.58 1.42 0.46
CA PRO A 15 27.34 0.29 1.02
C PRO A 15 26.64 -1.07 0.81
N ARG A 16 25.41 -1.11 0.26
CA ARG A 16 24.59 -2.33 0.17
C ARG A 16 24.71 -2.97 -1.22
N PRO A 17 25.18 -4.21 -1.35
CA PRO A 17 25.07 -4.96 -2.59
C PRO A 17 23.61 -5.38 -2.83
N VAL A 18 23.13 -5.18 -4.05
CA VAL A 18 21.77 -5.55 -4.49
C VAL A 18 21.88 -6.36 -5.77
N VAL A 19 21.35 -7.58 -5.73
CA VAL A 19 21.22 -8.43 -6.92
C VAL A 19 19.97 -8.01 -7.69
N VAL A 20 20.14 -7.73 -8.98
CA VAL A 20 19.08 -7.37 -9.91
C VAL A 20 18.80 -8.57 -10.81
N LEU A 21 17.53 -8.99 -10.85
CA LEU A 21 17.04 -10.06 -11.71
C LEU A 21 16.21 -9.43 -12.84
N CYS A 22 16.55 -9.75 -14.08
CA CYS A 22 15.87 -9.26 -15.26
C CYS A 22 15.34 -10.43 -16.11
N GLY A 23 14.20 -10.23 -16.76
CA GLY A 23 13.58 -11.23 -17.63
C GLY A 23 12.70 -12.23 -16.87
N THR A 24 11.62 -12.65 -17.52
CA THR A 24 10.58 -13.49 -16.90
C THR A 24 11.11 -14.85 -16.43
N GLN A 25 12.01 -15.47 -17.20
CA GLN A 25 12.58 -16.76 -16.85
C GLN A 25 13.39 -16.69 -15.55
N THR A 26 14.34 -15.76 -15.48
CA THR A 26 15.19 -15.52 -14.30
C THR A 26 14.37 -15.15 -13.06
N ILE A 27 13.36 -14.28 -13.23
CA ILE A 27 12.47 -13.87 -12.14
C ILE A 27 11.66 -15.07 -11.64
N ARG A 28 11.14 -15.91 -12.55
CA ARG A 28 10.39 -17.12 -12.20
C ARG A 28 11.28 -18.13 -11.47
N GLU A 29 12.48 -18.38 -11.97
CA GLU A 29 13.44 -19.30 -11.36
C GLU A 29 13.74 -18.90 -9.91
N ALA A 30 14.02 -17.62 -9.67
CA ALA A 30 14.28 -17.12 -8.33
C ALA A 30 13.04 -17.15 -7.41
N LEU A 31 11.90 -16.60 -7.87
CA LEU A 31 10.73 -16.38 -7.00
C LEU A 31 9.80 -17.60 -6.87
N VAL A 32 9.90 -18.58 -7.77
CA VAL A 32 9.05 -19.79 -7.77
C VAL A 32 9.88 -21.03 -7.48
N ASP A 33 10.89 -21.29 -8.32
CA ASP A 33 11.65 -22.55 -8.22
C ASP A 33 12.58 -22.53 -6.99
N HIS A 34 13.06 -21.35 -6.58
CA HIS A 34 13.85 -21.12 -5.37
C HIS A 34 13.14 -20.24 -4.32
N ALA A 35 11.81 -20.33 -4.25
CA ALA A 35 10.98 -19.44 -3.43
C ALA A 35 11.41 -19.36 -1.94
N GLU A 36 11.88 -20.46 -1.34
CA GLU A 36 12.33 -20.44 0.06
C GLU A 36 13.51 -19.48 0.28
N ALA A 37 14.50 -19.52 -0.62
CA ALA A 37 15.70 -18.67 -0.55
C ALA A 37 15.40 -17.19 -0.87
N PHE A 38 14.40 -16.92 -1.72
CA PHE A 38 14.02 -15.56 -2.14
C PHE A 38 12.77 -15.02 -1.44
N SER A 39 12.26 -15.71 -0.42
CA SER A 39 11.07 -15.29 0.33
C SER A 39 11.33 -14.14 1.32
N GLY A 40 12.60 -13.78 1.52
CA GLY A 40 13.00 -12.69 2.42
C GLY A 40 12.49 -11.33 1.94
N GLN A 41 12.03 -10.51 2.89
CA GLN A 41 11.53 -9.18 2.59
C GLN A 41 12.68 -8.17 2.50
N GLY A 42 12.69 -7.37 1.43
CA GLY A 42 13.69 -6.34 1.23
C GLY A 42 13.51 -5.15 2.18
N THR A 43 14.62 -4.49 2.50
CA THR A 43 14.63 -3.27 3.32
C THR A 43 14.34 -2.03 2.47
N ILE A 44 13.41 -1.20 2.95
CA ILE A 44 13.23 0.20 2.55
C ILE A 44 13.55 1.08 3.76
N ALA A 45 14.69 1.73 3.76
CA ALA A 45 15.23 2.45 4.91
C ALA A 45 14.31 3.59 5.38
N ALA A 46 13.63 4.28 4.45
CA ALA A 46 12.71 5.36 4.79
C ALA A 46 11.47 4.87 5.54
N ALA A 47 10.92 3.71 5.16
CA ALA A 47 9.73 3.13 5.79
C ALA A 47 10.04 2.46 7.13
N GLN A 48 11.21 1.82 7.26
CA GLN A 48 11.65 1.15 8.49
C GLN A 48 11.78 2.09 9.70
N LEU A 49 12.01 3.39 9.48
CA LEU A 49 12.05 4.37 10.57
C LEU A 49 10.77 4.39 11.42
N VAL A 50 9.64 3.99 10.82
CA VAL A 50 8.32 4.05 11.46
C VAL A 50 7.78 2.65 11.74
N THR A 51 7.94 1.72 10.81
CA THR A 51 7.31 0.40 10.91
C THR A 51 8.03 -0.55 11.88
N GLN A 52 9.32 -0.34 12.16
CA GLN A 52 10.11 -1.12 13.15
C GLN A 52 9.92 -2.64 13.00
N ASP A 53 9.89 -3.14 11.75
CA ASP A 53 9.69 -4.55 11.36
C ASP A 53 8.32 -5.16 11.72
N TYR A 54 7.36 -4.35 12.16
CA TYR A 54 5.96 -4.73 12.34
C TYR A 54 5.15 -4.61 11.05
N GLY A 55 3.97 -5.24 11.01
CA GLY A 55 3.10 -5.27 9.84
C GLY A 55 3.38 -6.44 8.89
N ILE A 56 2.84 -6.38 7.68
CA ILE A 56 2.90 -7.42 6.65
C ILE A 56 4.00 -7.10 5.62
N PHE A 57 4.25 -5.83 5.29
CA PHE A 57 5.16 -5.46 4.20
C PHE A 57 6.63 -5.41 4.57
N PHE A 58 6.96 -5.26 5.86
CA PHE A 58 8.35 -5.12 6.31
C PHE A 58 8.76 -6.16 7.35
N SER A 59 7.85 -7.04 7.75
CA SER A 59 8.17 -8.16 8.63
C SER A 59 8.80 -9.32 7.85
N SER A 60 9.53 -10.17 8.57
CA SER A 60 10.13 -11.39 8.02
C SER A 60 9.97 -12.57 9.00
N GLY A 61 10.29 -13.78 8.53
CA GLY A 61 10.25 -14.99 9.35
C GLY A 61 8.83 -15.51 9.63
N GLU A 62 8.66 -16.23 10.74
CA GLU A 62 7.37 -16.84 11.12
C GLU A 62 6.28 -15.78 11.36
N HIS A 63 6.65 -14.64 11.93
CA HIS A 63 5.75 -13.51 12.18
C HIS A 63 5.05 -13.03 10.90
N TRP A 64 5.83 -12.83 9.84
CA TRP A 64 5.31 -12.48 8.52
C TRP A 64 4.38 -13.57 7.95
N LYS A 65 4.76 -14.85 8.07
CA LYS A 65 3.95 -15.97 7.56
C LYS A 65 2.60 -16.03 8.27
N THR A 66 2.56 -15.78 9.57
CA THR A 66 1.30 -15.78 10.34
C THR A 66 0.43 -14.59 9.96
N LEU A 67 0.97 -13.37 9.96
CA LEU A 67 0.21 -12.18 9.58
C LEU A 67 -0.31 -12.26 8.14
N ARG A 68 0.51 -12.73 7.20
CA ARG A 68 0.10 -12.93 5.80
C ARG A 68 -1.04 -13.95 5.69
N ARG A 69 -0.95 -15.08 6.39
CA ARG A 69 -2.00 -16.11 6.39
C ARG A 69 -3.30 -15.56 6.98
N PHE A 70 -3.21 -14.87 8.11
CA PHE A 70 -4.36 -14.24 8.77
C PHE A 70 -5.02 -13.20 7.84
N SER A 71 -4.27 -12.22 7.35
CA SER A 71 -4.79 -11.16 6.49
C SER A 71 -5.38 -11.71 5.19
N LEU A 72 -4.77 -12.73 4.58
CA LEU A 72 -5.35 -13.39 3.40
C LEU A 72 -6.65 -14.13 3.71
N ALA A 73 -6.73 -14.81 4.85
CA ALA A 73 -7.96 -15.47 5.27
C ALA A 73 -9.08 -14.47 5.52
N THR A 74 -8.81 -13.40 6.30
CA THR A 74 -9.76 -12.31 6.57
C THR A 74 -10.17 -11.61 5.28
N MET A 75 -9.24 -11.25 4.41
CA MET A 75 -9.58 -10.63 3.12
C MET A 75 -10.43 -11.56 2.25
N LYS A 76 -10.22 -12.88 2.24
CA LYS A 76 -11.10 -13.82 1.50
C LYS A 76 -12.48 -13.95 2.15
N GLU A 77 -12.55 -13.90 3.47
CA GLU A 77 -13.78 -14.07 4.22
C GLU A 77 -14.70 -12.84 4.15
N PHE A 78 -14.11 -11.65 4.20
CA PHE A 78 -14.82 -10.36 4.23
C PHE A 78 -14.76 -9.57 2.91
N GLY A 79 -13.90 -9.99 1.96
CA GLY A 79 -13.50 -9.16 0.82
C GLY A 79 -13.48 -9.87 -0.55
N MET A 80 -12.41 -10.60 -0.86
CA MET A 80 -12.14 -11.20 -2.17
C MET A 80 -13.03 -12.43 -2.43
N GLY A 81 -14.06 -12.26 -3.26
CA GLY A 81 -14.84 -13.37 -3.84
C GLY A 81 -16.28 -13.53 -3.33
N LYS A 82 -16.76 -12.61 -2.49
CA LYS A 82 -18.18 -12.53 -2.10
C LYS A 82 -18.85 -11.32 -2.74
N TRP A 83 -20.17 -11.39 -2.92
CA TRP A 83 -21.03 -10.32 -3.47
C TRP A 83 -20.79 -8.95 -2.80
N SER A 84 -20.35 -8.95 -1.52
CA SER A 84 -20.15 -7.76 -0.70
C SER A 84 -19.08 -6.77 -1.18
N VAL A 85 -17.97 -7.20 -1.80
CA VAL A 85 -16.98 -6.25 -2.35
C VAL A 85 -17.42 -5.72 -3.70
N GLU A 86 -18.07 -6.54 -4.51
CA GLU A 86 -18.65 -6.07 -5.78
C GLU A 86 -19.73 -5.00 -5.52
N GLU A 87 -20.58 -5.21 -4.51
CA GLU A 87 -21.55 -4.19 -4.06
C GLU A 87 -20.87 -2.91 -3.60
N ARG A 88 -19.81 -3.00 -2.77
CA ARG A 88 -19.04 -1.83 -2.33
C ARG A 88 -18.40 -1.09 -3.50
N ILE A 89 -17.81 -1.80 -4.46
CA ILE A 89 -17.24 -1.20 -5.68
C ILE A 89 -18.33 -0.52 -6.51
N LYS A 90 -19.51 -1.15 -6.67
CA LYS A 90 -20.64 -0.59 -7.39
C LYS A 90 -21.20 0.66 -6.73
N GLU A 91 -21.29 0.67 -5.40
CA GLU A 91 -21.74 1.83 -4.63
C GLU A 91 -20.80 3.03 -4.82
N GLU A 92 -19.49 2.77 -4.83
CA GLU A 92 -18.48 3.82 -5.00
C GLU A 92 -18.43 4.34 -6.46
N ALA A 93 -18.68 3.48 -7.46
CA ALA A 93 -18.63 3.82 -8.89
C ALA A 93 -19.77 4.76 -9.37
N GLN A 94 -20.82 4.97 -8.58
CA GLN A 94 -21.99 5.79 -8.95
C GLN A 94 -21.82 7.29 -8.60
N SER A 95 -20.67 7.72 -8.10
CA SER A 95 -20.47 9.10 -7.62
C SER A 95 -19.97 10.08 -8.69
N PRO A 96 -20.65 11.22 -8.92
CA PRO A 96 -20.24 12.22 -9.89
C PRO A 96 -19.25 13.23 -9.28
N LEU A 97 -17.94 12.96 -9.31
CA LEU A 97 -16.91 13.89 -8.81
C LEU A 97 -15.61 13.85 -9.64
N ASP A 98 -14.78 14.90 -9.50
CA ASP A 98 -13.47 15.10 -10.18
C ASP A 98 -12.58 13.84 -10.11
N PRO A 99 -12.12 13.30 -11.26
CA PRO A 99 -11.44 12.01 -11.32
C PRO A 99 -10.09 11.95 -10.61
N THR A 100 -9.46 13.10 -10.29
CA THR A 100 -8.10 13.11 -9.73
C THR A 100 -8.05 12.54 -8.31
N PHE A 101 -9.00 12.95 -7.46
CA PHE A 101 -9.14 12.46 -6.08
C PHE A 101 -10.18 11.37 -5.94
N LEU A 102 -11.15 11.28 -6.86
CA LEU A 102 -12.22 10.28 -6.79
C LEU A 102 -11.66 8.85 -6.75
N PHE A 103 -10.69 8.50 -7.61
CA PHE A 103 -10.14 7.14 -7.59
C PHE A 103 -9.43 6.79 -6.28
N GLN A 104 -8.76 7.76 -5.64
CA GLN A 104 -8.14 7.55 -4.34
C GLN A 104 -9.18 7.41 -3.23
N CYS A 105 -10.23 8.23 -3.24
CA CYS A 105 -11.35 8.11 -2.30
C CYS A 105 -12.02 6.74 -2.40
N ILE A 106 -12.34 6.30 -3.61
CA ILE A 106 -12.99 5.01 -3.87
C ILE A 106 -12.13 3.85 -3.35
N THR A 107 -10.85 3.81 -3.75
CA THR A 107 -9.97 2.70 -3.38
C THR A 107 -9.69 2.67 -1.88
N ALA A 108 -9.52 3.84 -1.26
CA ALA A 108 -9.39 3.96 0.18
C ALA A 108 -10.65 3.52 0.94
N ASN A 109 -11.84 3.93 0.49
CA ASN A 109 -13.11 3.52 1.10
C ASN A 109 -13.34 2.02 1.02
N ILE A 110 -12.97 1.37 -0.10
CA ILE A 110 -13.05 -0.09 -0.22
C ILE A 110 -12.20 -0.76 0.86
N ILE A 111 -10.94 -0.33 1.02
CA ILE A 111 -10.07 -0.91 2.06
C ILE A 111 -10.56 -0.57 3.46
N TRP A 112 -10.94 0.68 3.72
CA TRP A 112 -11.45 1.12 5.01
C TRP A 112 -12.70 0.32 5.43
N SER A 113 -13.61 0.11 4.49
CA SER A 113 -14.81 -0.68 4.72
C SER A 113 -14.50 -2.15 4.98
N ILE A 114 -13.46 -2.72 4.36
CA ILE A 114 -13.02 -4.10 4.64
C ILE A 114 -12.45 -4.20 6.06
N VAL A 115 -11.68 -3.20 6.51
CA VAL A 115 -11.00 -3.22 7.81
C VAL A 115 -11.94 -2.85 8.97
N PHE A 116 -12.72 -1.78 8.82
CA PHE A 116 -13.51 -1.18 9.89
C PHE A 116 -15.03 -1.32 9.70
N GLY A 117 -15.49 -1.82 8.55
CA GLY A 117 -16.91 -2.02 8.28
C GLY A 117 -17.70 -0.74 7.96
N GLU A 118 -17.04 0.41 7.90
CA GLU A 118 -17.65 1.73 7.64
C GLU A 118 -17.02 2.41 6.41
N ARG A 119 -17.64 3.48 5.90
CA ARG A 119 -17.10 4.30 4.80
C ARG A 119 -17.17 5.77 5.14
N PHE A 120 -16.25 6.55 4.59
CA PHE A 120 -16.28 8.00 4.72
C PHE A 120 -17.11 8.66 3.62
N ALA A 121 -17.70 9.79 3.94
CA ALA A 121 -18.21 10.70 2.92
C ALA A 121 -17.03 11.27 2.10
N TYR A 122 -17.19 11.45 0.79
CA TYR A 122 -16.14 12.01 -0.05
C TYR A 122 -15.78 13.47 0.27
N THR A 123 -16.63 14.15 1.04
CA THR A 123 -16.41 15.51 1.53
C THR A 123 -15.94 15.54 2.99
N ASP A 124 -15.62 14.39 3.58
CA ASP A 124 -15.12 14.33 4.95
C ASP A 124 -13.69 14.88 5.02
N ASP A 125 -13.50 15.97 5.77
CA ASP A 125 -12.22 16.66 5.85
C ASP A 125 -11.10 15.80 6.47
N GLN A 126 -11.43 14.93 7.43
CA GLN A 126 -10.44 14.06 8.07
C GLN A 126 -9.96 12.99 7.09
N PHE A 127 -10.90 12.40 6.33
CA PHE A 127 -10.60 11.42 5.31
C PHE A 127 -9.78 12.03 4.17
N LEU A 128 -10.18 13.19 3.65
CA LEU A 128 -9.44 13.90 2.59
C LEU A 128 -8.04 14.29 3.05
N HIS A 129 -7.89 14.73 4.31
CA HIS A 129 -6.58 15.00 4.90
C HIS A 129 -5.71 13.74 4.96
N LEU A 130 -6.28 12.60 5.37
CA LEU A 130 -5.59 11.32 5.41
C LEU A 130 -5.06 10.90 4.03
N LEU A 131 -5.88 11.01 2.99
CA LEU A 131 -5.49 10.71 1.61
C LEU A 131 -4.39 11.65 1.10
N ASN A 132 -4.48 12.94 1.45
CA ASN A 132 -3.45 13.92 1.12
C ASN A 132 -2.12 13.61 1.81
N LEU A 133 -2.12 13.17 3.07
CA LEU A 133 -0.91 12.71 3.75
C LEU A 133 -0.27 11.52 3.02
N MET A 134 -1.08 10.55 2.58
CA MET A 134 -0.59 9.41 1.80
C MET A 134 0.03 9.85 0.49
N CYS A 135 -0.65 10.70 -0.29
CA CYS A 135 -0.12 11.24 -1.55
C CYS A 135 1.24 11.92 -1.36
N GLN A 136 1.36 12.73 -0.30
CA GLN A 136 2.60 13.41 0.02
C GLN A 136 3.70 12.42 0.42
N ILE A 137 3.38 11.37 1.18
CA ILE A 137 4.35 10.30 1.51
C ILE A 137 4.83 9.62 0.23
N TYR A 138 3.95 9.25 -0.69
CA TYR A 138 4.35 8.64 -1.97
C TYR A 138 5.22 9.57 -2.81
N SER A 139 4.84 10.84 -2.93
CA SER A 139 5.65 11.84 -3.63
C SER A 139 7.04 12.00 -3.01
N LEU A 140 7.12 12.00 -1.67
CA LEU A 140 8.40 12.07 -0.95
C LEU A 140 9.22 10.79 -1.14
N LEU A 141 8.61 9.60 -1.10
CA LEU A 141 9.28 8.31 -1.33
C LEU A 141 9.88 8.23 -2.74
N SER A 142 9.20 8.78 -3.74
CA SER A 142 9.70 8.83 -5.13
C SER A 142 10.75 9.92 -5.37
N SER A 143 10.98 10.83 -4.42
CA SER A 143 11.91 11.95 -4.60
C SER A 143 13.38 11.52 -4.63
N PHE A 144 14.21 12.30 -5.34
CA PHE A 144 15.66 12.11 -5.37
C PHE A 144 16.28 12.14 -3.96
N SER A 145 15.81 13.04 -3.09
CA SER A 145 16.27 13.13 -1.70
C SER A 145 16.01 11.85 -0.92
N CYS A 146 14.90 11.15 -1.19
CA CYS A 146 14.60 9.88 -0.53
C CYS A 146 15.44 8.74 -1.11
N GLN A 147 15.70 8.74 -2.42
CA GLN A 147 16.64 7.79 -3.03
C GLN A 147 18.06 7.96 -2.45
N MET A 148 18.51 9.20 -2.25
CA MET A 148 19.78 9.48 -1.56
C MET A 148 19.77 9.00 -0.11
N PHE A 149 18.64 9.16 0.58
CA PHE A 149 18.47 8.60 1.92
C PHE A 149 18.56 7.07 1.93
N GLU A 150 17.94 6.39 0.97
CA GLU A 150 18.00 4.92 0.85
C GLU A 150 19.45 4.42 0.67
N LEU A 151 20.26 5.14 -0.10
CA LEU A 151 21.67 4.80 -0.34
C LEU A 151 22.56 5.02 0.90
N PHE A 152 22.29 6.08 1.68
CA PHE A 152 23.18 6.54 2.74
C PHE A 152 22.48 6.75 4.09
N SER A 153 21.47 5.94 4.38
CA SER A 153 20.61 6.07 5.57
C SER A 153 21.41 6.03 6.89
N GLY A 154 22.48 5.23 6.94
CA GLY A 154 23.37 5.14 8.10
C GLY A 154 24.00 6.47 8.52
N PHE A 155 24.22 7.39 7.57
CA PHE A 155 24.76 8.73 7.82
C PHE A 155 23.64 9.79 7.81
N LEU A 156 22.75 9.75 6.82
CA LEU A 156 21.75 10.81 6.62
C LEU A 156 20.64 10.84 7.68
N LYS A 157 20.44 9.76 8.46
CA LYS A 157 19.45 9.73 9.56
C LYS A 157 19.67 10.78 10.65
N TYR A 158 20.91 11.23 10.83
CA TYR A 158 21.25 12.22 11.85
C TYR A 158 20.88 13.66 11.44
N PHE A 159 20.62 13.91 10.15
CA PHE A 159 20.31 15.22 9.60
C PHE A 159 18.80 15.41 9.41
N PRO A 160 18.30 16.66 9.38
CA PRO A 160 16.94 16.91 8.92
C PRO A 160 16.80 16.52 7.43
N GLY A 161 15.64 16.04 7.02
CA GLY A 161 15.40 15.66 5.63
C GLY A 161 14.03 15.03 5.39
N VAL A 162 13.83 14.56 4.16
CA VAL A 162 12.56 13.95 3.69
C VAL A 162 12.14 12.76 4.54
N HIS A 163 13.09 11.97 5.04
CA HIS A 163 12.81 10.83 5.91
C HIS A 163 12.10 11.22 7.22
N ARG A 164 12.40 12.38 7.80
CA ARG A 164 11.68 12.90 8.99
C ARG A 164 10.29 13.40 8.64
N GLN A 165 10.12 13.97 7.45
CA GLN A 165 8.80 14.42 6.97
C GLN A 165 7.89 13.21 6.71
N ILE A 166 8.40 12.17 6.07
CA ILE A 166 7.72 10.88 5.89
C ILE A 166 7.32 10.32 7.25
N ALA A 167 8.28 10.23 8.19
CA ALA A 167 8.01 9.69 9.52
C ALA A 167 6.90 10.45 10.26
N LYS A 168 6.94 11.80 10.24
CA LYS A 168 5.90 12.63 10.87
C LYS A 168 4.51 12.40 10.26
N LYS A 169 4.41 12.37 8.93
CA LYS A 169 3.14 12.17 8.23
C LYS A 169 2.59 10.76 8.45
N GLN A 170 3.47 9.75 8.44
CA GLN A 170 3.08 8.37 8.67
C GLN A 170 2.62 8.17 10.11
N GLN A 171 3.25 8.84 11.09
CA GLN A 171 2.80 8.81 12.48
C GLN A 171 1.38 9.36 12.65
N GLU A 172 1.04 10.45 11.97
CA GLU A 172 -0.31 11.02 12.01
C GLU A 172 -1.38 10.03 11.49
N ILE A 173 -1.05 9.28 10.43
CA ILE A 173 -1.91 8.19 9.92
C ILE A 173 -2.02 7.05 10.94
N ILE A 174 -0.91 6.67 11.56
CA ILE A 174 -0.87 5.64 12.61
C ILE A 174 -1.76 6.02 13.78
N ASP A 175 -1.69 7.27 14.24
CA ASP A 175 -2.48 7.76 15.36
C ASP A 175 -3.98 7.72 15.01
N PHE A 176 -4.34 8.08 13.77
CA PHE A 176 -5.72 7.97 13.27
C PHE A 176 -6.24 6.53 13.24
N ILE A 177 -5.43 5.58 12.76
CA ILE A 177 -5.76 4.16 12.75
C ILE A 177 -5.89 3.62 14.18
N ALA A 178 -4.94 3.96 15.06
CA ALA A 178 -4.95 3.54 16.46
C ALA A 178 -6.23 3.98 17.17
N HIS A 179 -6.68 5.21 16.91
CA HIS A 179 -7.94 5.72 17.45
C HIS A 179 -9.15 4.88 17.01
N HIS A 180 -9.24 4.52 15.72
CA HIS A 180 -10.32 3.69 15.20
C HIS A 180 -10.27 2.25 15.71
N VAL A 181 -9.07 1.68 15.86
CA VAL A 181 -8.87 0.36 16.46
C VAL A 181 -9.40 0.34 17.90
N GLU A 182 -9.12 1.37 18.69
CA GLU A 182 -9.59 1.43 20.08
C GLU A 182 -11.11 1.65 20.17
N LYS A 183 -11.67 2.49 19.29
CA LYS A 183 -13.13 2.64 19.15
C LYS A 183 -13.81 1.30 18.84
N HIS A 184 -13.27 0.53 17.91
CA HIS A 184 -13.80 -0.79 17.55
C HIS A 184 -13.68 -1.79 18.70
N ARG A 185 -12.55 -1.74 19.43
CA ARG A 185 -12.32 -2.57 20.63
C ARG A 185 -13.33 -2.29 21.74
N ALA A 186 -13.70 -1.03 21.94
CA ALA A 186 -14.69 -0.64 22.96
C ALA A 186 -16.10 -1.18 22.65
N THR A 187 -16.41 -1.41 21.37
CA THR A 187 -17.70 -1.96 20.91
C THR A 187 -17.72 -3.48 20.76
N LEU A 188 -16.57 -4.14 20.92
CA LEU A 188 -16.44 -5.59 20.79
C LEU A 188 -17.02 -6.28 22.02
N GLU A 189 -18.03 -7.15 21.82
CA GLU A 189 -18.46 -8.05 22.88
C GLU A 189 -17.32 -9.03 23.22
N PRO A 190 -17.07 -9.31 24.51
CA PRO A 190 -15.98 -10.18 24.91
C PRO A 190 -16.24 -11.62 24.43
N SER A 191 -15.61 -12.01 23.31
CA SER A 191 -15.60 -13.41 22.87
C SER A 191 -14.47 -14.19 23.56
N GLU A 192 -14.75 -15.42 23.98
CA GLU A 192 -13.90 -16.29 24.83
C GLU A 192 -12.57 -16.78 24.19
N LYS A 193 -12.18 -16.26 23.02
CA LYS A 193 -10.96 -16.72 22.31
C LYS A 193 -9.80 -15.74 22.45
N SER A 194 -9.39 -15.44 23.68
CA SER A 194 -8.08 -14.80 23.92
C SER A 194 -6.98 -15.86 23.86
N ASN A 195 -6.71 -16.44 22.69
CA ASN A 195 -5.45 -17.14 22.51
C ASN A 195 -4.35 -16.08 22.52
N HIS A 196 -3.51 -16.08 23.56
CA HIS A 196 -2.28 -15.31 23.64
C HIS A 196 -1.26 -15.82 22.62
N ASN A 197 -1.56 -15.70 21.32
CA ASN A 197 -0.56 -15.82 20.29
C ASN A 197 0.27 -14.52 20.32
N MET A 198 1.54 -14.66 20.66
CA MET A 198 2.53 -13.59 20.78
C MET A 198 2.72 -12.76 19.50
N GLU A 199 2.16 -13.18 18.37
CA GLU A 199 2.26 -12.47 17.09
C GLU A 199 1.13 -11.44 16.89
N PHE A 200 -0.03 -11.63 17.54
CA PHE A 200 -1.19 -10.73 17.45
C PHE A 200 -1.12 -9.63 18.53
N HIS A 201 -0.10 -8.78 18.41
CA HIS A 201 0.07 -7.60 19.26
C HIS A 201 -0.67 -6.38 18.68
N HIS A 202 -1.08 -5.46 19.56
CA HIS A 202 -1.80 -4.24 19.19
C HIS A 202 -1.04 -3.40 18.14
N GLN A 203 0.27 -3.28 18.28
CA GLN A 203 1.12 -2.57 17.31
C GLN A 203 1.15 -3.26 15.95
N ASN A 204 1.16 -4.61 15.92
CA ASN A 204 1.07 -5.38 14.68
C ASN A 204 -0.26 -5.20 13.98
N LEU A 205 -1.37 -5.12 14.73
CA LEU A 205 -2.68 -4.85 14.16
C LEU A 205 -2.70 -3.47 13.48
N ILE A 206 -2.27 -2.41 14.19
CA ILE A 206 -2.23 -1.05 13.64
C ILE A 206 -1.35 -0.98 12.38
N MET A 207 -0.16 -1.58 12.43
CA MET A 207 0.76 -1.59 11.28
C MET A 207 0.22 -2.45 10.12
N SER A 208 -0.50 -3.54 10.40
CA SER A 208 -1.13 -4.35 9.35
C SER A 208 -2.28 -3.60 8.67
N VAL A 209 -3.05 -2.80 9.42
CA VAL A 209 -4.09 -1.92 8.86
C VAL A 209 -3.45 -0.82 8.01
N LEU A 210 -2.39 -0.19 8.50
CA LEU A 210 -1.61 0.80 7.77
C LEU A 210 -1.12 0.23 6.43
N ASP A 211 -0.52 -0.95 6.47
CA ASP A 211 -0.02 -1.67 5.29
C ASP A 211 -1.13 -1.90 4.27
N LEU A 212 -2.26 -2.49 4.68
CA LEU A 212 -3.40 -2.73 3.80
C LEU A 212 -3.93 -1.43 3.19
N PHE A 213 -4.04 -0.37 3.99
CA PHE A 213 -4.55 0.92 3.56
C PHE A 213 -3.63 1.59 2.53
N PHE A 214 -2.31 1.61 2.78
CA PHE A 214 -1.32 2.12 1.82
C PHE A 214 -1.33 1.34 0.51
N ALA A 215 -1.18 0.01 0.59
CA ALA A 215 -1.06 -0.80 -0.61
C ALA A 215 -2.32 -0.80 -1.46
N GLY A 216 -3.50 -0.88 -0.85
CA GLY A 216 -4.76 -0.95 -1.59
C GLY A 216 -5.20 0.37 -2.21
N THR A 217 -4.85 1.51 -1.59
CA THR A 217 -5.30 2.83 -2.04
C THR A 217 -4.50 3.35 -3.23
N GLU A 218 -3.18 3.51 -3.07
CA GLU A 218 -2.38 4.26 -4.04
C GLU A 218 -2.14 3.47 -5.34
N THR A 219 -1.85 2.17 -5.22
CA THR A 219 -1.50 1.34 -6.38
C THR A 219 -2.69 1.21 -7.33
N THR A 220 -3.87 0.91 -6.77
CA THR A 220 -5.12 0.79 -7.53
C THR A 220 -5.54 2.12 -8.13
N SER A 221 -5.51 3.21 -7.36
CA SER A 221 -5.90 4.53 -7.85
C SER A 221 -4.97 5.04 -8.96
N THR A 222 -3.66 4.84 -8.83
CA THR A 222 -2.68 5.19 -9.86
C THR A 222 -2.88 4.36 -11.13
N THR A 223 -3.20 3.06 -10.97
CA THR A 223 -3.51 2.18 -12.10
C THR A 223 -4.77 2.65 -12.83
N LEU A 224 -5.83 2.99 -12.10
CA LEU A 224 -7.07 3.53 -12.68
C LEU A 224 -6.80 4.84 -13.42
N ARG A 225 -6.10 5.80 -12.79
CA ARG A 225 -5.70 7.07 -13.42
C ARG A 225 -4.93 6.84 -14.72
N SER A 226 -3.96 5.93 -14.70
CA SER A 226 -3.17 5.58 -15.87
C SER A 226 -4.02 4.90 -16.96
N GLY A 227 -4.91 4.00 -16.56
CA GLY A 227 -5.86 3.33 -17.46
C GLY A 227 -6.79 4.33 -18.16
N PHE A 228 -7.38 5.27 -17.42
CA PHE A 228 -8.21 6.33 -17.99
C PHE A 228 -7.43 7.26 -18.91
N LEU A 229 -6.21 7.65 -18.54
CA LEU A 229 -5.35 8.46 -19.41
C LEU A 229 -5.02 7.71 -20.72
N LEU A 230 -4.77 6.40 -20.65
CA LEU A 230 -4.57 5.56 -21.84
C LEU A 230 -5.84 5.46 -22.69
N MET A 231 -7.02 5.33 -22.09
CA MET A 231 -8.30 5.33 -22.81
C MET A 231 -8.55 6.65 -23.53
N LEU A 232 -8.23 7.79 -22.90
CA LEU A 232 -8.33 9.11 -23.53
C LEU A 232 -7.32 9.27 -24.68
N LYS A 233 -6.11 8.72 -24.53
CA LYS A 233 -5.07 8.75 -25.58
C LYS A 233 -5.39 7.82 -26.76
N TYR A 234 -6.07 6.70 -26.49
CA TYR A 234 -6.39 5.66 -27.47
C TYR A 234 -7.91 5.36 -27.46
N PRO A 235 -8.76 6.30 -27.92
CA PRO A 235 -10.23 6.19 -27.81
C PRO A 235 -10.81 4.98 -28.57
N HIS A 236 -10.12 4.51 -29.62
CA HIS A 236 -10.48 3.29 -30.35
C HIS A 236 -10.39 2.02 -29.51
N VAL A 237 -9.54 1.98 -28.47
CA VAL A 237 -9.43 0.85 -27.53
C VAL A 237 -10.57 0.86 -26.53
N ALA A 238 -11.05 2.05 -26.14
CA ALA A 238 -12.15 2.20 -25.20
C ALA A 238 -13.51 1.82 -25.80
N GLY A 239 -13.59 1.58 -27.12
CA GLY A 239 -14.84 1.29 -27.82
C GLY A 239 -15.85 2.44 -27.80
N VAL A 240 -15.41 3.64 -27.40
CA VAL A 240 -16.25 4.83 -27.29
C VAL A 240 -16.25 5.53 -28.65
N PRO A 241 -17.42 5.70 -29.32
CA PRO A 241 -17.51 6.50 -30.54
C PRO A 241 -17.07 7.94 -30.24
N HIS A 242 -16.51 8.62 -31.25
CA HIS A 242 -15.87 9.95 -31.20
C HIS A 242 -16.23 10.88 -30.01
N VAL A 243 -15.17 11.54 -29.51
CA VAL A 243 -15.08 12.46 -28.36
C VAL A 243 -16.18 13.53 -28.27
N ASP A 244 -16.87 13.84 -29.38
CA ASP A 244 -18.00 14.79 -29.43
C ASP A 244 -19.21 14.38 -28.56
N SER A 245 -19.25 13.15 -28.05
CA SER A 245 -20.32 12.63 -27.19
C SER A 245 -20.15 12.94 -25.71
N TRP A 246 -18.98 13.39 -25.27
CA TRP A 246 -18.74 13.88 -23.92
C TRP A 246 -18.71 15.40 -23.99
N GLY A 247 -19.85 16.05 -23.69
CA GLY A 247 -20.00 17.51 -23.67
C GLY A 247 -19.14 18.18 -22.59
N ILE A 248 -17.82 18.18 -22.81
CA ILE A 248 -16.81 18.88 -22.03
C ILE A 248 -16.01 19.74 -23.03
N LEU A 249 -16.67 20.78 -23.51
CA LEU A 249 -16.07 22.06 -23.90
C LEU A 249 -17.02 23.18 -23.46
#